data_AF-A0A9E5RTI3-F1
#
_entry.id   AF-A0A9E5RTI3-F1
#
_cell.length_a   1.000
_cell.length_b   1.000
_cell.length_c   1.000
_cell.angle_alpha   90.00
_cell.angle_beta   90.00
_cell.angle_gamma   90.00
#
_symmetry.space_group_name_H-M   'P 1'
#
loop_
_entity.id
_entity.type
_entity.pdbx_description
1 polymer ?
#
loop_
_entity_poly.entity_id
_entity_poly.type
_entity_poly.pdbx_seq_one_letter_code
_entity_poly.pdbx_strand_id
1 'polypeptide(L)'
;MDANVEAPENPNTINDFASTLDKIRVDLEQINKFSDLTITQEGTDSVISAIGKKLAILKNTQVTSLNPGNILIGTDDIPDIPSIIDTKDNIFTIGGSLSAKTNLKVKLTSIDASFVNEVGFFIVKDDKGRIVDPDTGNSLTAADGDAYLKLALKQSQILLSGISNPPNGFKSNEISRIVEGIKGGDRIVFYMVQNGTTDGILANQIPSSKILLGSSFGSDAFLQLKVDNLGNGKFNFAWEDQIGGGDKDFNDMVFSLELSNESAPFGSTLQGKNSSELLDLTKASANIKADFSVSREADFNNEVYFYKVDSTDGLVGGLNPNSANQADYLQAAINNVLKDASTGQAVKFAANNQEIQTGSAVIAPGSILAPMIIVNGSLNELTDSNPNNNPTVYFPFLGVNRDRVDHIRLLGNNAWGFEDLAGGGDGDFNDVIVKMNLSIVK
;
A
#
# COMPACT_ATOMS: atom_id res chain seq x y z
N MET A 1 -1.53 -19.15 -11.05
CA MET A 1 -2.80 -19.85 -11.31
C MET A 1 -3.92 -18.95 -10.84
N ASP A 2 -4.68 -18.44 -11.80
CA ASP A 2 -5.80 -17.52 -11.58
C ASP A 2 -6.79 -18.12 -10.59
N ALA A 3 -7.23 -17.31 -9.62
CA ALA A 3 -8.27 -17.75 -8.70
C ALA A 3 -9.61 -17.46 -9.35
N ASN A 4 -10.10 -18.46 -10.07
CA ASN A 4 -11.47 -18.49 -10.53
C ASN A 4 -12.39 -18.26 -9.34
N VAL A 5 -13.34 -17.34 -9.47
CA VAL A 5 -14.53 -17.35 -8.62
C VAL A 5 -15.15 -18.74 -8.81
N GLU A 6 -15.06 -19.59 -7.79
CA GLU A 6 -15.54 -20.96 -7.87
C GLU A 6 -17.07 -20.98 -7.77
N ALA A 7 -17.71 -21.78 -8.62
CA ALA A 7 -19.15 -22.02 -8.51
C ALA A 7 -19.48 -22.64 -7.14
N PRO A 8 -20.60 -22.23 -6.51
CA PRO A 8 -20.96 -22.66 -5.17
C PRO A 8 -21.11 -24.19 -5.10
N GLU A 9 -20.79 -24.77 -3.94
CA GLU A 9 -20.95 -26.22 -3.73
C GLU A 9 -22.42 -26.65 -3.72
N ASN A 10 -23.32 -25.78 -3.26
CA ASN A 10 -24.76 -25.98 -3.26
C ASN A 10 -25.44 -24.83 -4.01
N PRO A 11 -26.49 -25.09 -4.81
CA PRO A 11 -27.19 -24.04 -5.50
C PRO A 11 -27.97 -23.12 -4.54
N ASN A 12 -27.95 -21.82 -4.80
CA ASN A 12 -28.79 -20.86 -4.10
C ASN A 12 -30.25 -21.04 -4.48
N THR A 13 -31.17 -21.08 -3.50
CA THR A 13 -32.61 -21.15 -3.78
C THR A 13 -33.25 -19.78 -3.61
N ILE A 14 -33.92 -19.28 -4.66
CA ILE A 14 -34.58 -17.97 -4.68
C ILE A 14 -36.08 -18.19 -4.81
N ASN A 15 -36.85 -17.71 -3.82
CA ASN A 15 -38.26 -18.06 -3.67
C ASN A 15 -39.25 -17.08 -4.34
N ASP A 16 -38.80 -15.87 -4.66
CA ASP A 16 -39.64 -14.72 -4.99
C ASP A 16 -39.18 -13.97 -6.24
N PHE A 17 -38.34 -14.60 -7.08
CA PHE A 17 -37.80 -13.96 -8.28
C PHE A 17 -38.91 -13.53 -9.25
N ALA A 18 -39.01 -12.23 -9.49
CA ALA A 18 -39.90 -11.61 -10.45
C ALA A 18 -39.11 -11.15 -11.68
N SER A 19 -39.16 -11.94 -12.76
CA SER A 19 -38.38 -11.72 -14.00
C SER A 19 -38.49 -10.34 -14.69
N THR A 20 -39.47 -9.52 -14.31
CA THR A 20 -39.67 -8.14 -14.82
C THR A 20 -39.11 -7.05 -13.89
N LEU A 21 -38.77 -7.40 -12.65
CA LEU A 21 -38.32 -6.47 -11.60
C LEU A 21 -36.91 -6.81 -11.13
N ASP A 22 -36.62 -8.10 -11.01
CA ASP A 22 -35.39 -8.60 -10.43
C ASP A 22 -34.35 -8.95 -11.48
N LYS A 23 -33.09 -8.90 -11.06
CA LYS A 23 -31.95 -9.36 -11.85
C LYS A 23 -31.09 -10.29 -11.02
N ILE A 24 -30.62 -11.37 -11.64
CA ILE A 24 -29.63 -12.27 -11.06
C ILE A 24 -28.32 -12.06 -11.81
N ARG A 25 -27.22 -11.95 -11.07
CA ARG A 25 -25.88 -11.81 -11.63
C ARG A 25 -25.10 -13.11 -11.48
N VAL A 26 -24.43 -13.55 -12.54
CA VAL A 26 -23.49 -14.68 -12.51
C VAL A 26 -22.10 -14.18 -12.87
N ASP A 27 -21.23 -14.12 -11.87
CA ASP A 27 -19.84 -13.67 -11.99
C ASP A 27 -18.88 -14.85 -11.78
N LEU A 28 -18.68 -15.65 -12.83
CA LEU A 28 -17.73 -16.76 -12.84
C LEU A 28 -16.74 -16.56 -13.99
N GLU A 29 -15.44 -16.77 -13.75
CA GLU A 29 -14.38 -16.46 -14.72
C GLU A 29 -14.55 -17.18 -16.07
N GLN A 30 -15.17 -18.36 -16.08
CA GLN A 30 -15.40 -19.14 -17.31
C GLN A 30 -16.70 -18.78 -18.04
N ILE A 31 -17.49 -17.83 -17.51
CA ILE A 31 -18.81 -17.45 -18.01
C ILE A 31 -18.76 -16.00 -18.47
N ASN A 32 -18.77 -15.80 -19.78
CA ASN A 32 -18.54 -14.50 -20.42
C ASN A 32 -19.76 -13.98 -21.18
N LYS A 33 -20.77 -14.82 -21.41
CA LYS A 33 -22.03 -14.46 -22.08
C LYS A 33 -23.17 -15.32 -21.56
N PHE A 34 -24.41 -14.83 -21.68
CA PHE A 34 -25.62 -15.55 -21.21
C PHE A 34 -25.74 -16.97 -21.79
N SER A 35 -25.27 -17.16 -23.02
CA SER A 35 -25.25 -18.48 -23.69
C SER A 35 -24.24 -19.47 -23.11
N ASP A 36 -23.37 -19.06 -22.18
CA ASP A 36 -22.48 -19.98 -21.44
C ASP A 36 -23.22 -20.66 -20.28
N LEU A 37 -24.40 -20.16 -19.90
CA LEU A 37 -25.27 -20.81 -18.91
C LEU A 37 -26.10 -21.91 -19.54
N THR A 38 -26.34 -22.96 -18.76
CA THR A 38 -27.39 -23.95 -19.02
C THR A 38 -28.56 -23.67 -18.08
N ILE A 39 -29.69 -23.23 -18.64
CA ILE A 39 -30.90 -22.97 -17.86
C ILE A 39 -31.96 -24.00 -18.23
N THR A 40 -32.41 -24.78 -17.25
CA THR A 40 -33.35 -25.88 -17.45
C THR A 40 -34.56 -25.74 -16.56
N GLN A 41 -35.72 -26.18 -17.07
CA GLN A 41 -36.94 -26.28 -16.27
C GLN A 41 -36.91 -27.58 -15.46
N GLU A 42 -37.05 -27.50 -14.13
CA GLU A 42 -37.23 -28.63 -13.22
C GLU A 42 -38.58 -28.47 -12.49
N GLY A 43 -39.62 -29.15 -12.98
CA GLY A 43 -40.97 -28.95 -12.47
C GLY A 43 -41.45 -27.51 -12.72
N THR A 44 -41.88 -26.82 -11.67
CA THR A 44 -42.28 -25.40 -11.72
C THR A 44 -41.11 -24.44 -11.61
N ASP A 45 -39.90 -24.93 -11.34
CA ASP A 45 -38.73 -24.12 -11.02
C ASP A 45 -37.76 -24.05 -12.21
N SER A 46 -36.99 -22.96 -12.28
CA SER A 46 -35.88 -22.83 -13.22
C SER A 46 -34.56 -23.08 -12.50
N VAL A 47 -33.65 -23.84 -13.12
CA VAL A 47 -32.32 -24.11 -12.59
C VAL A 47 -31.28 -23.47 -13.49
N ILE A 48 -30.46 -22.60 -12.93
CA ILE A 48 -29.31 -21.99 -13.61
C ILE A 48 -28.08 -22.82 -13.26
N SER A 49 -27.41 -23.33 -14.29
CA SER A 49 -26.21 -24.14 -14.16
C SER A 49 -25.09 -23.61 -15.06
N ALA A 50 -23.86 -23.82 -14.64
CA ALA A 50 -22.67 -23.54 -15.43
C ALA A 50 -21.57 -24.51 -15.02
N ILE A 51 -20.60 -24.79 -15.91
CA ILE A 51 -19.41 -25.61 -15.61
C ILE A 51 -19.73 -26.94 -14.88
N GLY A 52 -20.86 -27.56 -15.24
CA GLY A 52 -21.31 -28.84 -14.64
C GLY A 52 -21.88 -28.75 -13.23
N LYS A 53 -22.06 -27.55 -12.66
CA LYS A 53 -22.65 -27.31 -11.33
C LYS A 53 -23.95 -26.51 -11.42
N LYS A 54 -24.89 -26.77 -10.51
CA LYS A 54 -26.07 -25.93 -10.29
C LYS A 54 -25.66 -24.69 -9.50
N LEU A 55 -25.93 -23.50 -10.04
CA LEU A 55 -25.62 -22.22 -9.41
C LEU A 55 -26.81 -21.72 -8.58
N ALA A 56 -28.02 -21.77 -9.16
CA ALA A 56 -29.23 -21.27 -8.52
C ALA A 56 -30.49 -22.04 -8.96
N ILE A 57 -31.48 -22.07 -8.08
CA ILE A 57 -32.82 -22.62 -8.29
C ILE A 57 -33.83 -21.49 -8.04
N LEU A 58 -34.59 -21.12 -9.07
CA LEU A 58 -35.62 -20.08 -9.03
C LEU A 58 -36.97 -20.75 -8.90
N LYS A 59 -37.58 -20.64 -7.71
CA LYS A 59 -38.86 -21.29 -7.44
C LYS A 59 -39.97 -20.66 -8.27
N ASN A 60 -40.86 -21.50 -8.79
CA ASN A 60 -42.04 -21.09 -9.56
C ASN A 60 -41.74 -20.15 -10.74
N THR A 61 -40.54 -20.24 -11.31
CA THR A 61 -40.08 -19.40 -12.41
C THR A 61 -40.00 -20.23 -13.69
N GLN A 62 -40.58 -19.72 -14.78
CA GLN A 62 -40.52 -20.36 -16.09
C GLN A 62 -39.22 -20.01 -16.80
N VAL A 63 -38.52 -20.99 -17.37
CA VAL A 63 -37.24 -20.75 -18.06
C VAL A 63 -37.39 -19.74 -19.21
N THR A 64 -38.55 -19.71 -19.87
CA THR A 64 -38.84 -18.77 -20.96
C THR A 64 -38.95 -17.31 -20.51
N SER A 65 -39.09 -17.03 -19.21
CA SER A 65 -39.04 -15.65 -18.70
C SER A 65 -37.60 -15.17 -18.46
N LEU A 66 -36.61 -16.06 -18.51
CA LEU A 66 -35.21 -15.77 -18.26
C LEU A 66 -34.50 -15.41 -19.56
N ASN A 67 -33.79 -14.29 -19.55
CA ASN A 67 -33.13 -13.73 -20.72
C ASN A 67 -31.95 -12.82 -20.29
N PRO A 68 -31.11 -12.35 -21.23
CA PRO A 68 -29.98 -11.49 -20.89
C PRO A 68 -30.34 -10.18 -20.15
N GLY A 69 -31.61 -9.75 -20.15
CA GLY A 69 -32.05 -8.56 -19.42
C GLY A 69 -32.30 -8.77 -17.92
N ASN A 70 -32.47 -10.01 -17.47
CA ASN A 70 -32.73 -10.35 -16.06
C ASN A 70 -31.79 -11.42 -15.48
N ILE A 71 -31.01 -12.09 -16.32
CA ILE A 71 -29.86 -12.89 -15.90
C ILE A 71 -28.62 -12.25 -16.54
N LEU A 72 -27.91 -11.46 -15.73
CA LEU A 72 -26.74 -10.73 -16.16
C LEU A 72 -25.50 -11.61 -16.05
N ILE A 73 -24.69 -11.61 -17.11
CA ILE A 73 -23.37 -12.25 -17.11
C ILE A 73 -22.30 -11.17 -17.05
N GLY A 74 -21.40 -11.27 -16.08
CA GLY A 74 -20.35 -10.27 -15.92
C GLY A 74 -20.93 -8.86 -15.76
N THR A 75 -20.45 -7.91 -16.56
CA THR A 75 -20.66 -6.46 -16.39
C THR A 75 -21.81 -5.84 -17.20
N ASP A 76 -22.74 -6.61 -17.77
CA ASP A 76 -23.77 -6.00 -18.64
C ASP A 76 -24.75 -5.08 -17.86
N ASP A 77 -24.62 -3.77 -18.12
CA ASP A 77 -25.57 -2.65 -17.96
C ASP A 77 -26.22 -2.37 -16.58
N ILE A 78 -25.46 -2.53 -15.50
CA ILE A 78 -25.58 -1.67 -14.31
C ILE A 78 -24.21 -1.03 -14.15
N PRO A 79 -24.08 0.30 -13.91
CA PRO A 79 -22.78 0.87 -13.57
C PRO A 79 -22.24 0.07 -12.39
N ASP A 80 -21.16 -0.66 -12.65
CA ASP A 80 -20.51 -1.55 -11.71
C ASP A 80 -19.74 -0.68 -10.73
N ILE A 81 -20.49 -0.01 -9.85
CA ILE A 81 -19.94 0.90 -8.85
C ILE A 81 -19.24 0.00 -7.83
N PRO A 82 -17.90 0.05 -7.72
CA PRO A 82 -17.19 -0.76 -6.75
C PRO A 82 -17.67 -0.39 -5.36
N SER A 83 -17.96 -1.40 -4.55
CA SER A 83 -18.31 -1.26 -3.14
C SER A 83 -17.24 -1.92 -2.29
N ILE A 84 -17.20 -1.59 -1.01
CA ILE A 84 -16.33 -2.27 -0.06
C ILE A 84 -17.19 -2.71 1.12
N ILE A 85 -17.10 -3.98 1.45
CA ILE A 85 -17.90 -4.61 2.49
C ILE A 85 -16.93 -5.24 3.46
N ASP A 86 -16.99 -4.80 4.71
CA ASP A 86 -16.36 -5.53 5.80
C ASP A 86 -17.11 -6.85 6.02
N THR A 87 -16.44 -7.96 5.79
CA THR A 87 -16.98 -9.29 6.08
C THR A 87 -16.66 -9.66 7.52
N LYS A 88 -17.14 -10.81 7.98
CA LYS A 88 -16.84 -11.25 9.33
C LYS A 88 -15.31 -11.29 9.56
N ASP A 89 -14.87 -10.80 10.72
CA ASP A 89 -13.47 -10.80 11.17
C ASP A 89 -12.52 -9.87 10.39
N ASN A 90 -12.96 -8.68 9.97
CA ASN A 90 -12.13 -7.63 9.35
C ASN A 90 -11.45 -8.02 8.03
N ILE A 91 -12.13 -8.85 7.22
CA ILE A 91 -11.71 -9.15 5.84
C ILE A 91 -12.60 -8.32 4.91
N PHE A 92 -12.01 -7.44 4.11
CA PHE A 92 -12.78 -6.49 3.31
C PHE A 92 -12.91 -6.97 1.87
N THR A 93 -14.14 -7.23 1.42
CA THR A 93 -14.40 -7.63 0.03
C THR A 93 -14.71 -6.41 -0.82
N ILE A 94 -13.99 -6.29 -1.94
CA ILE A 94 -14.25 -5.30 -2.97
C ILE A 94 -15.34 -5.86 -3.89
N GLY A 95 -16.52 -5.27 -3.84
CA GLY A 95 -17.63 -5.59 -4.73
C GLY A 95 -17.40 -5.06 -6.13
N GLY A 96 -18.09 -5.66 -7.10
CA GLY A 96 -17.98 -5.35 -8.52
C GLY A 96 -17.34 -6.51 -9.29
N SER A 97 -17.37 -6.41 -10.62
CA SER A 97 -16.77 -7.39 -11.52
C SER A 97 -15.25 -7.46 -11.36
N LEU A 98 -14.68 -8.59 -11.77
CA LEU A 98 -13.23 -8.81 -11.78
C LEU A 98 -12.47 -7.84 -12.71
N SER A 99 -13.17 -7.22 -13.66
CA SER A 99 -12.62 -6.18 -14.55
C SER A 99 -12.71 -4.78 -13.96
N ALA A 100 -13.63 -4.54 -13.01
CA ALA A 100 -13.77 -3.25 -12.37
C ALA A 100 -12.55 -2.96 -11.49
N LYS A 101 -12.12 -1.70 -11.52
CA LYS A 101 -11.02 -1.21 -10.69
C LYS A 101 -11.48 0.03 -9.94
N THR A 102 -10.99 0.16 -8.72
CA THR A 102 -11.18 1.33 -7.87
C THR A 102 -9.87 1.68 -7.17
N ASN A 103 -9.84 2.82 -6.53
CA ASN A 103 -8.70 3.25 -5.73
C ASN A 103 -9.08 3.19 -4.26
N LEU A 104 -8.14 2.78 -3.41
CA LEU A 104 -8.27 2.84 -1.98
C LEU A 104 -7.66 4.15 -1.47
N LYS A 105 -8.47 5.00 -0.87
CA LYS A 105 -8.01 6.24 -0.23
C LYS A 105 -8.00 6.07 1.28
N VAL A 106 -6.85 6.35 1.88
CA VAL A 106 -6.68 6.41 3.33
C VAL A 106 -6.20 7.78 3.75
N LYS A 107 -6.61 8.20 4.95
CA LYS A 107 -6.19 9.48 5.54
C LYS A 107 -5.96 9.30 7.03
N LEU A 108 -4.75 9.62 7.46
CA LEU A 108 -4.39 9.60 8.87
C LEU A 108 -5.22 10.63 9.63
N THR A 109 -5.83 10.22 10.72
CA THR A 109 -6.74 11.04 11.54
C THR A 109 -6.09 11.44 12.84
N SER A 110 -5.52 10.47 13.57
CA SER A 110 -4.77 10.70 14.81
C SER A 110 -3.78 9.56 15.05
N ILE A 111 -2.78 9.86 15.87
CA ILE A 111 -1.78 8.92 16.36
C ILE A 111 -1.52 9.30 17.81
N ASP A 112 -1.56 8.32 18.69
CA ASP A 112 -1.14 8.43 20.08
C ASP A 112 -0.38 7.15 20.46
N ALA A 113 0.78 6.98 19.84
CA ALA A 113 1.61 5.79 19.97
C ALA A 113 3.02 6.15 20.43
N SER A 114 3.63 5.30 21.24
CA SER A 114 5.07 5.38 21.56
C SER A 114 5.95 4.77 20.46
N PHE A 115 5.36 4.09 19.49
CA PHE A 115 6.05 3.45 18.38
C PHE A 115 5.72 4.12 17.04
N VAL A 116 6.68 4.14 16.12
CA VAL A 116 6.42 4.49 14.72
C VAL A 116 6.02 3.23 13.97
N ASN A 117 4.71 3.07 13.81
CA ASN A 117 4.09 1.89 13.22
C ASN A 117 3.88 2.08 11.71
N GLU A 118 4.03 1.00 10.93
CA GLU A 118 3.71 0.96 9.50
C GLU A 118 2.45 0.13 9.27
N VAL A 119 1.52 0.63 8.48
CA VAL A 119 0.30 -0.10 8.09
C VAL A 119 0.33 -0.41 6.60
N GLY A 120 -0.07 -1.62 6.25
CA GLY A 120 -0.26 -2.06 4.87
C GLY A 120 -1.46 -3.00 4.74
N PHE A 121 -1.65 -3.52 3.54
CA PHE A 121 -2.62 -4.58 3.29
C PHE A 121 -2.09 -5.62 2.29
N PHE A 122 -2.68 -6.80 2.30
CA PHE A 122 -2.45 -7.84 1.29
C PHE A 122 -3.77 -8.49 0.88
N ILE A 123 -3.74 -9.18 -0.26
CA ILE A 123 -4.93 -9.84 -0.81
C ILE A 123 -4.96 -11.31 -0.42
N VAL A 124 -6.13 -11.77 0.03
CA VAL A 124 -6.42 -13.19 0.35
C VAL A 124 -7.40 -13.80 -0.64
N LYS A 125 -7.41 -15.12 -0.74
CA LYS A 125 -8.27 -15.88 -1.66
C LYS A 125 -9.65 -16.13 -1.08
N ASP A 126 -9.77 -16.22 0.24
CA ASP A 126 -11.00 -16.62 0.93
C ASP A 126 -11.04 -16.09 2.36
N ASP A 127 -12.15 -16.32 3.05
CA ASP A 127 -12.42 -15.82 4.39
C ASP A 127 -11.58 -16.54 5.47
N LYS A 128 -10.77 -17.53 5.10
CA LYS A 128 -9.77 -18.18 5.97
C LYS A 128 -8.39 -17.54 5.84
N GLY A 129 -8.28 -16.46 5.07
CA GLY A 129 -7.03 -15.74 4.88
C GLY A 129 -6.05 -16.45 3.95
N ARG A 130 -6.49 -17.39 3.11
CA ARG A 130 -5.56 -18.17 2.29
C ARG A 130 -4.80 -17.29 1.29
N ILE A 131 -3.48 -17.43 1.21
CA ILE A 131 -2.63 -16.82 0.17
C ILE A 131 -1.95 -17.92 -0.65
N VAL A 132 -1.52 -17.58 -1.86
CA VAL A 132 -0.82 -18.50 -2.77
C VAL A 132 0.51 -17.88 -3.15
N ASP A 133 1.58 -18.62 -2.92
CA ASP A 133 2.92 -18.23 -3.35
C ASP A 133 2.97 -18.24 -4.89
N PRO A 134 3.22 -17.10 -5.55
CA PRO A 134 3.27 -17.06 -7.02
C PRO A 134 4.44 -17.85 -7.60
N ASP A 135 5.52 -18.04 -6.83
CA ASP A 135 6.75 -18.69 -7.29
C ASP A 135 6.63 -20.22 -7.19
N THR A 136 6.01 -20.72 -6.11
CA THR A 136 5.92 -22.17 -5.83
C THR A 136 4.53 -22.76 -6.07
N GLY A 137 3.49 -21.94 -6.11
CA GLY A 137 2.09 -22.38 -6.14
C GLY A 137 1.57 -22.91 -4.80
N ASN A 138 2.39 -22.89 -3.74
CA ASN A 138 2.00 -23.36 -2.41
C ASN A 138 0.93 -22.44 -1.82
N SER A 139 -0.06 -23.04 -1.16
CA SER A 139 -1.11 -22.31 -0.48
C SER A 139 -0.82 -22.26 1.02
N LEU A 140 -0.80 -21.06 1.60
CA LEU A 140 -0.56 -20.84 3.03
C LEU A 140 -1.76 -20.18 3.70
N THR A 141 -1.90 -20.39 5.00
CA THR A 141 -2.87 -19.76 5.90
C THR A 141 -2.15 -19.26 7.15
N ALA A 142 -2.84 -18.49 8.01
CA ALA A 142 -2.26 -18.02 9.26
C ALA A 142 -1.71 -19.14 10.17
N ALA A 143 -2.17 -20.38 10.02
CA ALA A 143 -1.65 -21.55 10.73
C ALA A 143 -0.19 -21.89 10.36
N ASP A 144 0.30 -21.44 9.21
CA ASP A 144 1.68 -21.66 8.74
C ASP A 144 2.68 -20.64 9.34
N GLY A 145 2.22 -19.75 10.23
CA GLY A 145 3.06 -18.86 11.03
C GLY A 145 3.93 -17.91 10.19
N ASP A 146 5.22 -17.86 10.48
CA ASP A 146 6.18 -16.94 9.84
C ASP A 146 6.21 -17.04 8.31
N ALA A 147 6.02 -18.24 7.76
CA ALA A 147 6.01 -18.43 6.31
C ALA A 147 4.85 -17.69 5.66
N TYR A 148 3.66 -17.76 6.28
CA TYR A 148 2.48 -17.03 5.84
C TYR A 148 2.69 -15.52 5.96
N LEU A 149 3.19 -15.05 7.10
CA LEU A 149 3.40 -13.61 7.34
C LEU A 149 4.40 -13.01 6.35
N LYS A 150 5.55 -13.66 6.14
CA LYS A 150 6.57 -13.16 5.18
C LYS A 150 6.05 -13.18 3.74
N LEU A 151 5.29 -14.21 3.36
CA LEU A 151 4.69 -14.26 2.03
C LEU A 151 3.63 -13.18 1.84
N ALA A 152 2.77 -12.96 2.84
CA ALA A 152 1.75 -11.90 2.84
C ALA A 152 2.38 -10.52 2.65
N LEU A 153 3.47 -10.23 3.38
CA LEU A 153 4.23 -8.99 3.26
C LEU A 153 4.98 -8.87 1.92
N LYS A 154 5.51 -9.96 1.35
CA LYS A 154 6.16 -9.93 0.03
C LYS A 154 5.20 -9.50 -1.09
N GLN A 155 3.91 -9.79 -0.94
CA GLN A 155 2.84 -9.43 -1.89
C GLN A 155 1.98 -8.25 -1.42
N SER A 156 2.38 -7.54 -0.36
CA SER A 156 1.58 -6.48 0.23
C SER A 156 1.72 -5.17 -0.52
N GLN A 157 0.85 -4.23 -0.12
CA GLN A 157 0.95 -2.83 -0.44
C GLN A 157 0.96 -2.04 0.87
N ILE A 158 2.05 -1.32 1.13
CA ILE A 158 2.15 -0.41 2.26
C ILE A 158 1.28 0.81 2.00
N LEU A 159 0.59 1.21 3.06
CA LEU A 159 -0.20 2.43 3.11
C LEU A 159 0.66 3.56 3.67
N LEU A 160 0.95 3.55 4.96
CA LEU A 160 1.71 4.63 5.56
C LEU A 160 2.28 4.23 6.91
N SER A 161 3.33 4.95 7.30
CA SER A 161 3.81 5.00 8.67
C SER A 161 3.25 6.21 9.39
N GLY A 162 3.06 6.06 10.70
CA GLY A 162 2.57 7.11 11.57
C GLY A 162 3.63 7.65 12.53
N ILE A 163 3.78 8.98 12.60
CA ILE A 163 4.66 9.66 13.56
C ILE A 163 3.81 10.37 14.63
N SER A 164 4.15 10.17 15.91
CA SER A 164 3.42 10.72 17.06
C SER A 164 4.00 12.04 17.60
N ASN A 165 5.26 12.36 17.29
CA ASN A 165 5.92 13.61 17.64
C ASN A 165 6.31 14.43 16.39
N PRO A 166 5.36 15.03 15.65
CA PRO A 166 5.68 15.80 14.46
C PRO A 166 6.33 17.17 14.79
N PRO A 167 7.24 17.69 13.94
CA PRO A 167 7.83 19.02 14.13
C PRO A 167 6.78 20.13 14.12
N ASN A 168 7.11 21.27 14.73
CA ASN A 168 6.20 22.42 14.81
C ASN A 168 5.62 22.83 13.45
N GLY A 169 4.29 22.94 13.40
CA GLY A 169 3.54 23.35 12.21
C GLY A 169 3.29 22.22 11.19
N PHE A 170 3.90 21.04 11.36
CA PHE A 170 3.58 19.88 10.54
C PHE A 170 2.18 19.38 10.92
N LYS A 171 1.40 19.01 9.90
CA LYS A 171 0.02 18.60 10.07
C LYS A 171 -0.15 17.13 9.70
N SER A 172 -0.02 16.25 10.68
CA SER A 172 -0.19 14.81 10.49
C SER A 172 -1.58 14.45 9.93
N ASN A 173 -2.62 15.25 10.24
CA ASN A 173 -3.96 15.04 9.69
C ASN A 173 -4.13 15.43 8.20
N GLU A 174 -3.10 15.95 7.54
CA GLU A 174 -3.07 16.17 6.08
C GLU A 174 -2.37 15.04 5.34
N ILE A 175 -1.90 14.02 6.08
CA ILE A 175 -1.27 12.84 5.51
C ILE A 175 -2.35 11.90 4.98
N SER A 176 -2.20 11.55 3.70
CA SER A 176 -3.12 10.68 3.01
C SER A 176 -2.39 9.86 1.96
N ARG A 177 -3.03 8.76 1.59
CA ARG A 177 -2.56 7.92 0.51
C ARG A 177 -3.71 7.41 -0.34
N ILE A 178 -3.50 7.41 -1.64
CA ILE A 178 -4.33 6.73 -2.62
C ILE A 178 -3.49 5.59 -3.22
N VAL A 179 -4.03 4.37 -3.13
CA VAL A 179 -3.53 3.20 -3.82
C VAL A 179 -4.47 2.90 -4.98
N GLU A 180 -3.93 2.85 -6.20
CA GLU A 180 -4.74 2.63 -7.40
C GLU A 180 -4.90 1.16 -7.77
N GLY A 181 -6.00 0.86 -8.45
CA GLY A 181 -6.13 -0.39 -9.22
C GLY A 181 -6.52 -1.61 -8.42
N ILE A 182 -7.18 -1.42 -7.28
CA ILE A 182 -7.82 -2.49 -6.50
C ILE A 182 -8.97 -3.06 -7.34
N LYS A 183 -9.02 -4.39 -7.49
CA LYS A 183 -9.97 -5.05 -8.39
C LYS A 183 -11.24 -5.45 -7.67
N GLY A 184 -12.37 -5.45 -8.38
CA GLY A 184 -13.56 -6.16 -7.91
C GLY A 184 -13.24 -7.65 -7.67
N GLY A 185 -13.78 -8.20 -6.59
CA GLY A 185 -13.50 -9.55 -6.11
C GLY A 185 -12.27 -9.67 -5.19
N ASP A 186 -11.42 -8.65 -5.09
CA ASP A 186 -10.30 -8.68 -4.14
C ASP A 186 -10.81 -8.75 -2.70
N ARG A 187 -10.18 -9.59 -1.87
CA ARG A 187 -10.39 -9.65 -0.42
C ARG A 187 -9.15 -9.12 0.28
N ILE A 188 -9.30 -8.05 1.04
CA ILE A 188 -8.21 -7.29 1.65
C ILE A 188 -8.11 -7.61 3.13
N VAL A 189 -6.90 -7.89 3.59
CA VAL A 189 -6.54 -7.95 5.02
C VAL A 189 -5.49 -6.88 5.30
N PHE A 190 -5.76 -6.06 6.30
CA PHE A 190 -4.81 -5.05 6.76
C PHE A 190 -3.88 -5.62 7.83
N TYR A 191 -2.67 -5.08 7.89
CA TYR A 191 -1.69 -5.41 8.91
C TYR A 191 -0.97 -4.15 9.39
N MET A 192 -0.40 -4.25 10.58
CA MET A 192 0.52 -3.28 11.14
C MET A 192 1.86 -3.97 11.44
N VAL A 193 2.98 -3.30 11.17
CA VAL A 193 4.30 -3.63 11.71
C VAL A 193 4.56 -2.68 12.87
N GLN A 194 4.59 -3.24 14.08
CA GLN A 194 4.87 -2.46 15.29
C GLN A 194 6.32 -1.99 15.30
N ASN A 195 6.53 -0.69 15.49
CA ASN A 195 7.84 -0.05 15.58
C ASN A 195 8.83 -0.48 14.48
N GLY A 196 8.39 -0.48 13.23
CA GLY A 196 9.13 -1.10 12.15
C GLY A 196 8.47 -0.99 10.77
N THR A 197 9.12 -1.60 9.78
CA THR A 197 8.65 -1.63 8.38
C THR A 197 8.59 -3.04 7.84
N THR A 198 7.79 -3.20 6.78
CA THR A 198 7.70 -4.43 5.99
C THR A 198 9.06 -4.79 5.42
N ASP A 199 9.84 -3.81 4.95
CA ASP A 199 11.20 -4.04 4.44
C ASP A 199 12.13 -4.57 5.54
N GLY A 200 12.03 -4.05 6.78
CA GLY A 200 12.74 -4.57 7.94
C GLY A 200 12.39 -6.03 8.28
N ILE A 201 11.12 -6.42 8.17
CA ILE A 201 10.68 -7.81 8.34
C ILE A 201 11.25 -8.71 7.25
N LEU A 202 11.11 -8.32 5.98
CA LEU A 202 11.53 -9.11 4.83
C LEU A 202 13.06 -9.27 4.77
N ALA A 203 13.80 -8.27 5.24
CA ALA A 203 15.25 -8.30 5.41
C ALA A 203 15.72 -9.06 6.66
N ASN A 204 14.79 -9.62 7.45
CA ASN A 204 15.04 -10.31 8.73
C ASN A 204 15.78 -9.42 9.77
N GLN A 205 15.59 -8.11 9.70
CA GLN A 205 16.09 -7.16 10.71
C GLN A 205 15.08 -7.00 11.84
N ILE A 206 13.79 -7.21 11.54
CA ILE A 206 12.69 -7.18 12.49
C ILE A 206 12.05 -8.58 12.53
N PRO A 207 11.75 -9.13 13.73
CA PRO A 207 11.08 -10.43 13.83
C PRO A 207 9.60 -10.32 13.42
N SER A 208 9.08 -11.39 12.79
CA SER A 208 7.67 -11.52 12.40
C SER A 208 6.67 -11.36 13.56
N SER A 209 7.11 -11.56 14.80
CA SER A 209 6.31 -11.31 16.00
C SER A 209 5.88 -9.85 16.15
N LYS A 210 6.46 -8.92 15.39
CA LYS A 210 6.06 -7.50 15.34
C LYS A 210 4.91 -7.23 14.38
N ILE A 211 4.42 -8.24 13.67
CA ILE A 211 3.30 -8.09 12.73
C ILE A 211 2.00 -8.34 13.48
N LEU A 212 1.10 -7.37 13.39
CA LEU A 212 -0.27 -7.45 13.88
C LEU A 212 -1.22 -7.56 12.69
N LEU A 213 -2.03 -8.61 12.65
CA LEU A 213 -3.05 -8.75 11.62
C LEU A 213 -4.35 -8.10 12.07
N GLY A 214 -5.01 -7.40 11.15
CA GLY A 214 -6.31 -6.79 11.40
C GLY A 214 -7.43 -7.82 11.49
N SER A 215 -7.23 -9.02 10.94
CA SER A 215 -8.16 -10.16 10.98
C SER A 215 -7.66 -11.28 11.88
N SER A 216 -8.57 -11.92 12.61
CA SER A 216 -8.30 -13.15 13.37
C SER A 216 -8.60 -14.43 12.59
N PHE A 217 -9.12 -14.32 11.35
CA PHE A 217 -9.59 -15.44 10.52
C PHE A 217 -10.54 -16.40 11.26
N GLY A 218 -11.42 -15.86 12.10
CA GLY A 218 -12.38 -16.62 12.89
C GLY A 218 -11.80 -17.30 14.14
N SER A 219 -10.57 -16.99 14.52
CA SER A 219 -10.02 -17.41 15.82
C SER A 219 -10.45 -16.45 16.94
N ASP A 220 -10.38 -16.92 18.20
CA ASP A 220 -10.65 -16.13 19.40
C ASP A 220 -9.50 -15.18 19.79
N ALA A 221 -8.54 -14.95 18.89
CA ALA A 221 -7.45 -14.01 19.11
C ALA A 221 -7.98 -12.57 19.27
N PHE A 222 -7.28 -11.78 20.07
CA PHE A 222 -7.60 -10.36 20.21
C PHE A 222 -7.45 -9.64 18.86
N LEU A 223 -8.51 -8.94 18.42
CA LEU A 223 -8.49 -8.14 17.21
C LEU A 223 -7.81 -6.80 17.48
N GLN A 224 -6.62 -6.64 16.90
CA GLN A 224 -5.83 -5.41 17.03
C GLN A 224 -6.40 -4.23 16.24
N LEU A 225 -7.27 -4.52 15.29
CA LEU A 225 -7.95 -3.52 14.48
C LEU A 225 -9.42 -3.45 14.87
N LYS A 226 -9.85 -2.27 15.33
CA LYS A 226 -11.25 -1.91 15.45
C LYS A 226 -11.70 -1.18 14.19
N VAL A 227 -12.86 -1.59 13.67
CA VAL A 227 -13.46 -1.05 12.44
C VAL A 227 -14.82 -0.47 12.76
N ASP A 228 -14.99 0.83 12.51
CA ASP A 228 -16.30 1.48 12.54
C ASP A 228 -16.76 1.72 11.09
N ASN A 229 -17.82 1.02 10.66
CA ASN A 229 -18.43 1.23 9.34
C ASN A 229 -19.34 2.46 9.38
N LEU A 230 -18.96 3.50 8.62
CA LEU A 230 -19.67 4.79 8.57
C LEU A 230 -20.74 4.82 7.47
N GLY A 231 -20.92 3.73 6.73
CA GLY A 231 -21.80 3.63 5.58
C GLY A 231 -21.18 4.19 4.30
N ASN A 232 -21.82 3.91 3.15
CA ASN A 232 -21.40 4.37 1.82
C ASN A 232 -19.94 4.03 1.46
N GLY A 233 -19.44 2.88 1.93
CA GLY A 233 -18.07 2.44 1.66
C GLY A 233 -16.98 3.22 2.39
N LYS A 234 -17.33 3.90 3.49
CA LYS A 234 -16.38 4.62 4.36
C LYS A 234 -16.26 3.92 5.70
N PHE A 235 -15.04 3.87 6.21
CA PHE A 235 -14.71 3.26 7.50
C PHE A 235 -13.77 4.14 8.28
N ASN A 236 -13.84 4.05 9.60
CA ASN A 236 -12.78 4.48 10.50
C ASN A 236 -12.07 3.24 11.04
N PHE A 237 -10.75 3.21 10.90
CA PHE A 237 -9.89 2.15 11.38
C PHE A 237 -9.10 2.69 12.56
N ALA A 238 -9.09 1.94 13.65
CA ALA A 238 -8.45 2.31 14.89
C ALA A 238 -7.63 1.09 15.37
N TRP A 239 -6.31 1.24 15.41
CA TRP A 239 -5.39 0.17 15.80
C TRP A 239 -4.99 0.29 17.25
N GLU A 240 -4.80 -0.87 17.86
CA GLU A 240 -4.04 -1.07 19.09
C GLU A 240 -2.68 -1.68 18.72
N ASP A 241 -1.59 -1.03 19.09
CA ASP A 241 -0.26 -1.37 18.63
C ASP A 241 0.47 -2.39 19.51
N GLN A 242 -0.06 -2.71 20.70
CA GLN A 242 0.53 -3.68 21.61
C GLN A 242 -0.04 -5.10 21.42
N ILE A 243 0.85 -6.08 21.29
CA ILE A 243 0.49 -7.51 21.15
C ILE A 243 -0.40 -7.96 22.32
N GLY A 244 -1.57 -8.53 22.01
CA GLY A 244 -2.53 -9.00 23.02
C GLY A 244 -3.45 -7.89 23.56
N GLY A 245 -3.34 -6.70 22.98
CA GLY A 245 -4.26 -5.60 23.15
C GLY A 245 -3.90 -4.59 24.22
N GLY A 246 -2.63 -4.42 24.59
CA GLY A 246 -2.14 -3.35 25.47
C GLY A 246 -3.14 -2.73 26.45
N ASP A 247 -3.42 -1.44 26.27
CA ASP A 247 -4.38 -0.68 27.08
C ASP A 247 -5.81 -0.66 26.50
N LYS A 248 -5.99 -1.10 25.25
CA LYS A 248 -7.28 -1.31 24.56
C LYS A 248 -8.03 -0.03 24.26
N ASP A 249 -7.35 1.09 24.11
CA ASP A 249 -8.00 2.34 23.76
C ASP A 249 -8.12 2.54 22.23
N PHE A 250 -7.33 1.79 21.45
CA PHE A 250 -7.27 1.83 19.98
C PHE A 250 -6.97 3.23 19.41
N ASN A 251 -6.18 4.05 20.11
CA ASN A 251 -5.81 5.39 19.66
C ASN A 251 -4.41 5.45 19.00
N ASP A 252 -3.64 4.37 19.06
CA ASP A 252 -2.25 4.31 18.59
C ASP A 252 -2.12 4.72 17.13
N MET A 253 -3.06 4.28 16.28
CA MET A 253 -3.12 4.70 14.89
C MET A 253 -4.54 4.67 14.34
N VAL A 254 -5.09 5.86 14.06
CA VAL A 254 -6.45 6.02 13.57
C VAL A 254 -6.45 6.63 12.17
N PHE A 255 -7.12 5.99 11.22
CA PHE A 255 -7.27 6.52 9.86
C PHE A 255 -8.63 6.21 9.26
N SER A 256 -9.08 7.11 8.37
CA SER A 256 -10.26 6.85 7.55
C SER A 256 -9.88 6.05 6.32
N LEU A 257 -10.77 5.17 5.87
CA LEU A 257 -10.63 4.37 4.66
C LEU A 257 -11.88 4.49 3.80
N GLU A 258 -11.70 4.74 2.50
CA GLU A 258 -12.80 4.79 1.54
C GLU A 258 -12.36 4.35 0.14
N LEU A 259 -13.32 3.88 -0.65
CA LEU A 259 -13.11 3.77 -2.09
C LEU A 259 -13.16 5.16 -2.73
N SER A 260 -12.34 5.35 -3.77
CA SER A 260 -12.22 6.62 -4.46
C SER A 260 -12.02 6.44 -5.96
N ASN A 261 -12.44 7.45 -6.71
CA ASN A 261 -12.13 7.63 -8.13
C ASN A 261 -11.03 8.69 -8.34
N GLU A 262 -10.51 9.27 -7.26
CA GLU A 262 -9.37 10.19 -7.32
C GLU A 262 -8.12 9.41 -7.74
N SER A 263 -7.39 9.92 -8.73
CA SER A 263 -6.08 9.37 -9.08
C SER A 263 -5.06 9.63 -7.97
N ALA A 264 -4.10 8.72 -7.81
CA ALA A 264 -3.00 8.93 -6.91
C ALA A 264 -2.15 10.15 -7.35
N PRO A 265 -1.59 10.91 -6.40
CA PRO A 265 -0.69 12.01 -6.72
C PRO A 265 0.43 11.57 -7.66
N PHE A 266 0.74 12.41 -8.65
CA PHE A 266 1.80 12.13 -9.61
C PHE A 266 3.11 11.81 -8.89
N GLY A 267 3.85 10.82 -9.37
CA GLY A 267 5.10 10.37 -8.75
C GLY A 267 4.96 9.21 -7.75
N SER A 268 3.74 8.91 -7.27
CA SER A 268 3.56 7.94 -6.18
C SER A 268 3.38 6.47 -6.61
N THR A 269 3.44 6.17 -7.91
CA THR A 269 3.09 4.84 -8.48
C THR A 269 3.96 3.69 -7.95
N LEU A 270 5.22 3.94 -7.61
CA LEU A 270 6.11 2.93 -7.05
C LEU A 270 6.10 2.88 -5.53
N GLN A 271 5.52 3.89 -4.86
CA GLN A 271 5.53 3.93 -3.41
C GLN A 271 4.74 2.74 -2.83
N GLY A 272 5.14 2.31 -1.64
CA GLY A 272 4.44 1.28 -0.87
C GLY A 272 4.57 -0.15 -1.42
N LYS A 273 5.45 -0.39 -2.38
CA LYS A 273 5.88 -1.74 -2.81
C LYS A 273 7.15 -2.13 -2.04
N ASN A 274 7.67 -3.35 -2.20
CA ASN A 274 9.00 -3.68 -1.64
C ASN A 274 10.05 -2.72 -2.23
N SER A 275 10.72 -1.91 -1.39
CA SER A 275 11.27 -0.56 -1.69
C SER A 275 10.20 0.55 -1.80
N SER A 276 9.67 0.97 -0.64
CA SER A 276 8.43 1.75 -0.54
C SER A 276 8.56 3.25 -0.76
N GLU A 277 9.77 3.78 -0.74
CA GLU A 277 10.04 5.21 -0.67
C GLU A 277 10.31 5.83 -2.04
N LEU A 278 10.15 5.06 -3.13
CA LEU A 278 10.55 5.50 -4.47
C LEU A 278 9.57 6.48 -5.10
N LEU A 279 10.13 7.50 -5.75
CA LEU A 279 9.39 8.46 -6.56
C LEU A 279 9.51 8.10 -8.04
N ASP A 280 8.36 7.90 -8.70
CA ASP A 280 8.26 7.44 -10.08
C ASP A 280 7.94 8.57 -11.07
N LEU A 281 8.96 9.06 -11.77
CA LEU A 281 8.79 10.06 -12.82
C LEU A 281 8.88 9.46 -14.22
N THR A 282 8.86 8.13 -14.36
CA THR A 282 9.06 7.43 -15.63
C THR A 282 7.96 7.72 -16.65
N LYS A 283 6.74 8.00 -16.17
CA LYS A 283 5.58 8.34 -17.01
C LYS A 283 5.46 9.84 -17.35
N ALA A 284 6.36 10.68 -16.86
CA ALA A 284 6.34 12.11 -17.22
C ALA A 284 6.73 12.29 -18.70
N SER A 285 5.94 13.07 -19.43
CA SER A 285 6.22 13.44 -20.83
C SER A 285 6.92 14.80 -20.99
N ALA A 286 7.03 15.57 -19.91
CA ALA A 286 7.67 16.88 -19.87
C ALA A 286 8.30 17.11 -18.50
N ASN A 287 8.98 18.24 -18.33
CA ASN A 287 9.53 18.64 -17.03
C ASN A 287 8.43 18.70 -15.97
N ILE A 288 8.79 18.35 -14.74
CA ILE A 288 7.91 18.31 -13.59
C ILE A 288 8.26 19.48 -12.68
N LYS A 289 7.27 20.26 -12.27
CA LYS A 289 7.42 21.19 -11.16
C LYS A 289 7.19 20.43 -9.86
N ALA A 290 8.17 20.47 -8.98
CA ALA A 290 8.10 19.96 -7.63
C ALA A 290 8.04 21.13 -6.66
N ASP A 291 6.87 21.37 -6.06
CA ASP A 291 6.73 22.27 -4.91
C ASP A 291 6.85 21.42 -3.64
N PHE A 292 7.71 21.81 -2.70
CA PHE A 292 8.03 20.98 -1.55
C PHE A 292 8.09 21.77 -0.25
N SER A 293 7.90 21.04 0.85
CA SER A 293 8.16 21.49 2.21
C SER A 293 9.08 20.52 2.93
N VAL A 294 9.95 21.05 3.77
CA VAL A 294 10.87 20.32 4.64
C VAL A 294 10.62 20.78 6.06
N SER A 295 10.28 19.86 6.96
CA SER A 295 10.18 20.10 8.40
C SER A 295 11.32 19.38 9.11
N ARG A 296 11.82 19.92 10.22
CA ARG A 296 12.95 19.34 10.94
C ARG A 296 12.77 19.44 12.45
N GLU A 297 12.93 18.35 13.18
CA GLU A 297 13.19 18.35 14.62
C GLU A 297 14.41 17.46 14.89
N ALA A 298 15.60 18.04 15.04
CA ALA A 298 16.80 17.27 15.43
C ALA A 298 17.91 18.20 15.93
N ASP A 299 18.86 17.66 16.68
CA ASP A 299 20.09 18.38 17.01
C ASP A 299 21.04 18.51 15.81
N PHE A 300 21.03 17.53 14.89
CA PHE A 300 21.91 17.52 13.73
C PHE A 300 21.39 18.36 12.56
N ASN A 301 22.33 18.92 11.80
CA ASN A 301 22.01 19.69 10.59
C ASN A 301 22.00 18.74 9.39
N ASN A 302 20.90 18.01 9.24
CA ASN A 302 20.74 17.02 8.18
C ASN A 302 20.40 17.68 6.83
N GLU A 303 20.93 17.10 5.75
CA GLU A 303 20.52 17.41 4.38
C GLU A 303 19.93 16.17 3.72
N VAL A 304 18.72 16.28 3.18
CA VAL A 304 18.11 15.22 2.37
C VAL A 304 18.28 15.54 0.90
N TYR A 305 18.55 14.50 0.11
CA TYR A 305 18.66 14.54 -1.34
C TYR A 305 17.92 13.36 -1.96
N PHE A 306 17.50 13.53 -3.21
CA PHE A 306 17.02 12.42 -4.04
C PHE A 306 18.06 12.12 -5.10
N TYR A 307 18.22 10.86 -5.47
CA TYR A 307 19.15 10.42 -6.52
C TYR A 307 18.47 9.43 -7.47
N LYS A 308 18.94 9.39 -8.71
CA LYS A 308 18.42 8.48 -9.73
C LYS A 308 18.87 7.05 -9.48
N VAL A 309 17.92 6.12 -9.55
CA VAL A 309 18.16 4.67 -9.57
C VAL A 309 17.81 4.13 -10.96
N ASP A 310 18.50 3.07 -11.37
CA ASP A 310 18.32 2.38 -12.64
C ASP A 310 17.04 1.52 -12.64
N SER A 311 16.61 1.05 -11.46
CA SER A 311 15.45 0.19 -11.29
C SER A 311 14.87 0.25 -9.87
N THR A 312 13.70 -0.38 -9.69
CA THR A 312 12.92 -0.37 -8.45
C THR A 312 13.57 -1.09 -7.28
N ASP A 313 14.58 -1.92 -7.53
CA ASP A 313 15.39 -2.62 -6.51
C ASP A 313 16.62 -1.80 -6.06
N GLY A 314 16.74 -0.56 -6.53
CA GLY A 314 17.80 0.35 -6.11
C GLY A 314 19.13 0.18 -6.82
N LEU A 315 19.19 -0.48 -7.97
CA LEU A 315 20.43 -0.49 -8.77
C LEU A 315 20.87 0.94 -9.10
N VAL A 316 22.16 1.25 -8.93
CA VAL A 316 22.74 2.52 -9.38
C VAL A 316 24.07 2.26 -10.08
N GLY A 317 24.15 2.59 -11.37
CA GLY A 317 25.35 2.30 -12.16
C GLY A 317 25.69 0.80 -12.19
N GLY A 318 24.66 -0.07 -12.12
CA GLY A 318 24.82 -1.52 -12.03
C GLY A 318 25.22 -2.06 -10.65
N LEU A 319 25.35 -1.22 -9.62
CA LEU A 319 25.62 -1.65 -8.25
C LEU A 319 24.32 -2.03 -7.54
N ASN A 320 24.20 -3.30 -7.14
CA ASN A 320 23.04 -3.77 -6.36
C ASN A 320 23.23 -3.44 -4.88
N PRO A 321 22.30 -2.71 -4.23
CA PRO A 321 22.46 -2.27 -2.84
C PRO A 321 22.57 -3.43 -1.83
N ASN A 322 22.09 -4.63 -2.16
CA ASN A 322 22.19 -5.80 -1.29
C ASN A 322 23.56 -6.50 -1.32
N SER A 323 24.45 -6.12 -2.24
CA SER A 323 25.77 -6.74 -2.41
C SER A 323 26.92 -5.75 -2.64
N ALA A 324 26.61 -4.50 -2.98
CA ALA A 324 27.61 -3.48 -3.25
C ALA A 324 28.35 -3.06 -1.97
N ASN A 325 29.58 -2.59 -2.14
CA ASN A 325 30.25 -1.88 -1.08
C ASN A 325 29.57 -0.51 -0.86
N GLN A 326 29.41 -0.10 0.40
CA GLN A 326 28.74 1.16 0.75
C GLN A 326 29.41 2.39 0.13
N ALA A 327 30.74 2.44 0.06
CA ALA A 327 31.45 3.58 -0.52
C ALA A 327 31.22 3.69 -2.03
N ASP A 328 31.24 2.56 -2.75
CA ASP A 328 30.99 2.54 -4.20
C ASP A 328 29.55 2.93 -4.51
N TYR A 329 28.59 2.40 -3.74
CA TYR A 329 27.17 2.73 -3.91
C TYR A 329 26.90 4.20 -3.59
N LEU A 330 27.48 4.74 -2.51
CA LEU A 330 27.40 6.15 -2.15
C LEU A 330 27.96 7.04 -3.27
N GLN A 331 29.12 6.70 -3.82
CA GLN A 331 29.70 7.45 -4.92
C GLN A 331 28.81 7.43 -6.16
N ALA A 332 28.19 6.29 -6.48
CA ALA A 332 27.24 6.17 -7.57
C ALA A 332 25.97 7.02 -7.33
N ALA A 333 25.44 7.00 -6.10
CA ALA A 333 24.29 7.82 -5.70
C ALA A 333 24.60 9.33 -5.81
N ILE A 334 25.76 9.78 -5.30
CA ILE A 334 26.23 11.17 -5.39
C ILE A 334 26.31 11.63 -6.85
N ASN A 335 26.87 10.80 -7.74
CA ASN A 335 27.00 11.11 -9.16
C ASN A 335 25.63 11.27 -9.85
N ASN A 336 24.58 10.66 -9.28
CA ASN A 336 23.23 10.62 -9.81
C ASN A 336 22.22 11.47 -9.01
N VAL A 337 22.70 12.36 -8.12
CA VAL A 337 21.83 13.28 -7.36
C VAL A 337 20.93 14.08 -8.30
N LEU A 338 19.67 14.21 -7.91
CA LEU A 338 18.66 15.01 -8.56
C LEU A 338 19.15 16.45 -8.68
N LYS A 339 19.10 16.97 -9.90
CA LYS A 339 19.41 18.37 -10.20
C LYS A 339 18.18 19.09 -10.70
N ASP A 340 18.03 20.34 -10.32
CA ASP A 340 17.06 21.24 -10.92
C ASP A 340 17.43 21.45 -12.40
N ALA A 341 16.50 21.15 -13.29
CA ALA A 341 16.70 21.21 -14.74
C ALA A 341 16.91 22.63 -15.26
N SER A 342 16.52 23.65 -14.49
CA SER A 342 16.68 25.07 -14.84
C SER A 342 18.04 25.61 -14.41
N THR A 343 18.55 25.21 -13.23
CA THR A 343 19.80 25.76 -12.67
C THR A 343 21.00 24.82 -12.78
N GLY A 344 20.76 23.51 -12.96
CA GLY A 344 21.77 22.47 -12.91
C GLY A 344 22.31 22.16 -11.51
N GLN A 345 21.79 22.80 -10.46
CA GLN A 345 22.21 22.58 -9.07
C GLN A 345 21.48 21.38 -8.45
N ALA A 346 22.13 20.71 -7.50
CA ALA A 346 21.50 19.66 -6.72
C ALA A 346 20.29 20.20 -5.94
N VAL A 347 19.18 19.46 -5.99
CA VAL A 347 17.98 19.84 -5.22
C VAL A 347 18.18 19.39 -3.78
N LYS A 348 18.41 20.36 -2.89
CA LYS A 348 18.61 20.14 -1.47
C LYS A 348 17.31 20.30 -0.69
N PHE A 349 17.04 19.37 0.22
CA PHE A 349 15.96 19.43 1.19
C PHE A 349 16.55 19.58 2.60
N ALA A 350 16.45 20.78 3.18
CA ALA A 350 16.93 21.07 4.52
C ALA A 350 16.10 22.20 5.15
N ALA A 351 16.00 22.19 6.48
CA ALA A 351 15.37 23.25 7.28
C ALA A 351 16.15 23.42 8.60
N ASN A 352 15.96 24.54 9.30
CA ASN A 352 16.50 24.70 10.64
C ASN A 352 15.68 23.86 11.64
N ASN A 353 16.25 23.63 12.83
CA ASN A 353 15.55 22.90 13.89
C ASN A 353 14.21 23.58 14.24
N GLN A 354 13.15 22.78 14.34
CA GLN A 354 11.78 23.19 14.64
C GLN A 354 11.16 24.17 13.62
N GLU A 355 11.70 24.22 12.40
CA GLU A 355 11.19 25.08 11.31
C GLU A 355 10.65 24.27 10.13
N ILE A 356 9.84 24.95 9.30
CA ILE A 356 9.37 24.46 8.00
C ILE A 356 9.95 25.35 6.91
N GLN A 357 10.79 24.78 6.06
CA GLN A 357 11.28 25.42 4.84
C GLN A 357 10.42 24.99 3.65
N THR A 358 10.07 25.92 2.77
CA THR A 358 9.43 25.60 1.48
C THR A 358 10.35 25.90 0.32
N GLY A 359 10.14 25.22 -0.80
CA GLY A 359 10.93 25.42 -2.00
C GLY A 359 10.23 24.87 -3.23
N SER A 360 10.88 25.10 -4.38
CA SER A 360 10.43 24.54 -5.65
C SER A 360 11.62 24.16 -6.51
N ALA A 361 11.49 23.08 -7.27
CA ALA A 361 12.46 22.68 -8.28
C ALA A 361 11.77 22.26 -9.59
N VAL A 362 12.49 22.35 -10.70
CA VAL A 362 12.09 21.75 -11.98
C VAL A 362 12.86 20.45 -12.18
N ILE A 363 12.17 19.34 -12.37
CA ILE A 363 12.76 18.01 -12.49
C ILE A 363 12.58 17.51 -13.93
N ALA A 364 13.64 16.94 -14.50
CA ALA A 364 13.56 16.28 -15.80
C ALA A 364 12.72 14.99 -15.73
N PRO A 365 11.97 14.64 -16.79
CA PRO A 365 11.16 13.42 -16.81
C PRO A 365 12.00 12.13 -16.85
N GLY A 366 11.33 10.99 -16.65
CA GLY A 366 11.84 9.68 -17.06
C GLY A 366 12.69 8.94 -16.02
N SER A 367 12.85 9.48 -14.80
CA SER A 367 13.69 8.87 -13.76
C SER A 367 12.87 8.21 -12.65
N ILE A 368 13.42 7.17 -12.03
CA ILE A 368 13.01 6.73 -10.69
C ILE A 368 13.97 7.38 -9.70
N LEU A 369 13.46 7.95 -8.63
CA LEU A 369 14.26 8.61 -7.60
C LEU A 369 14.10 7.93 -6.26
N ALA A 370 15.22 7.72 -5.56
CA ALA A 370 15.25 7.28 -4.18
C ALA A 370 15.74 8.42 -3.27
N PRO A 371 15.19 8.58 -2.06
CA PRO A 371 15.71 9.52 -1.08
C PRO A 371 17.02 9.03 -0.45
N MET A 372 17.80 9.95 0.12
CA MET A 372 18.89 9.67 1.06
C MET A 372 19.01 10.83 2.06
N ILE A 373 19.44 10.53 3.27
CA ILE A 373 19.78 11.52 4.29
C ILE A 373 21.28 11.56 4.49
N ILE A 374 21.85 12.76 4.45
CA ILE A 374 23.22 13.08 4.86
C ILE A 374 23.14 13.61 6.29
N VAL A 375 23.72 12.87 7.23
CA VAL A 375 23.61 13.13 8.66
C VAL A 375 24.61 14.18 9.10
N ASN A 376 24.12 15.24 9.75
CA ASN A 376 24.92 16.32 10.33
C ASN A 376 26.04 16.85 9.41
N GLY A 377 25.72 17.08 8.15
CA GLY A 377 26.70 17.42 7.13
C GLY A 377 26.03 17.70 5.79
N SER A 378 26.84 17.80 4.76
CA SER A 378 26.41 18.29 3.45
C SER A 378 26.93 17.48 2.28
N LEU A 379 26.27 17.63 1.13
CA LEU A 379 26.74 17.04 -0.12
C LEU A 379 28.14 17.56 -0.53
N ASN A 380 28.49 18.79 -0.14
CA ASN A 380 29.79 19.36 -0.41
C ASN A 380 30.91 18.63 0.33
N GLU A 381 30.68 18.24 1.59
CA GLU A 381 31.68 17.48 2.36
C GLU A 381 31.90 16.09 1.76
N LEU A 382 30.86 15.47 1.20
CA LEU A 382 30.99 14.18 0.50
C LEU A 382 31.69 14.27 -0.86
N THR A 383 31.84 15.48 -1.42
CA THR A 383 32.41 15.70 -2.76
C THR A 383 33.70 16.53 -2.74
N ASP A 384 34.17 16.89 -1.54
CA ASP A 384 35.44 17.57 -1.37
C ASP A 384 36.62 16.59 -1.43
N SER A 385 37.84 17.11 -1.21
CA SER A 385 39.07 16.31 -1.27
C SER A 385 39.46 15.63 0.06
N ASN A 386 38.68 15.81 1.14
CA ASN A 386 38.99 15.33 2.48
C ASN A 386 38.05 14.18 2.87
N PRO A 387 38.43 12.92 2.66
CA PRO A 387 37.56 11.80 3.02
C PRO A 387 37.34 11.63 4.54
N ASN A 388 38.08 12.34 5.40
CA ASN A 388 38.03 12.16 6.85
C ASN A 388 36.88 12.94 7.53
N ASN A 389 36.24 13.88 6.84
CA ASN A 389 35.03 14.57 7.32
C ASN A 389 33.76 14.13 6.58
N ASN A 390 33.80 13.01 5.86
CA ASN A 390 32.61 12.51 5.16
C ASN A 390 31.50 12.18 6.18
N PRO A 391 30.32 12.81 6.10
CA PRO A 391 29.19 12.48 6.95
C PRO A 391 28.65 11.07 6.67
N THR A 392 27.90 10.53 7.64
CA THR A 392 27.14 9.29 7.46
C THR A 392 25.98 9.53 6.49
N VAL A 393 25.68 8.53 5.66
CA VAL A 393 24.54 8.56 4.73
C VAL A 393 23.71 7.31 4.89
N TYR A 394 22.38 7.48 4.99
CA TYR A 394 21.42 6.39 4.99
C TYR A 394 20.54 6.42 3.74
N PHE A 395 20.24 5.23 3.24
CA PHE A 395 19.44 4.95 2.05
C PHE A 395 18.17 4.17 2.43
N PRO A 396 17.13 4.13 1.57
CA PRO A 396 15.97 3.27 1.78
C PRO A 396 16.31 1.78 1.57
N PHE A 397 17.46 1.47 0.97
CA PHE A 397 17.88 0.10 0.72
C PHE A 397 18.78 -0.42 1.86
N LEU A 398 18.17 -1.16 2.79
CA LEU A 398 18.81 -1.64 4.03
C LEU A 398 20.14 -2.35 3.78
N GLY A 399 20.29 -3.07 2.67
CA GLY A 399 21.49 -3.85 2.35
C GLY A 399 22.79 -3.03 2.30
N VAL A 400 22.70 -1.73 1.98
CA VAL A 400 23.86 -0.83 1.87
C VAL A 400 24.06 0.05 3.11
N ASN A 401 23.06 0.13 3.99
CA ASN A 401 23.19 0.77 5.29
C ASN A 401 24.03 -0.13 6.20
N ARG A 402 25.01 0.44 6.90
CA ARG A 402 25.98 -0.32 7.72
C ARG A 402 25.31 -1.09 8.86
N ASP A 403 24.28 -0.51 9.45
CA ASP A 403 23.46 -1.10 10.51
C ASP A 403 22.27 -1.90 9.99
N ARG A 404 22.00 -1.85 8.67
CA ARG A 404 20.86 -2.47 7.99
C ARG A 404 19.51 -2.02 8.49
N VAL A 405 19.45 -0.88 9.17
CA VAL A 405 18.19 -0.32 9.63
C VAL A 405 17.55 0.47 8.50
N ASP A 406 16.23 0.50 8.53
CA ASP A 406 15.43 1.35 7.67
C ASP A 406 15.26 2.71 8.34
N HIS A 407 16.00 3.71 7.84
CA HIS A 407 16.02 5.09 8.36
C HIS A 407 14.99 5.98 7.68
N ILE A 408 14.16 5.46 6.78
CA ILE A 408 13.21 6.26 6.01
C ILE A 408 11.83 5.64 6.15
N ARG A 409 10.81 6.48 6.29
CA ARG A 409 9.42 6.04 6.41
C ARG A 409 8.56 6.68 5.35
N LEU A 410 7.75 5.88 4.67
CA LEU A 410 6.70 6.38 3.80
C LEU A 410 5.51 6.87 4.66
N LEU A 411 5.39 8.18 4.86
CA LEU A 411 4.30 8.74 5.66
C LEU A 411 2.99 8.80 4.87
N GLY A 412 3.05 8.87 3.54
CA GLY A 412 1.88 8.95 2.66
C GLY A 412 2.29 9.14 1.22
N ASN A 413 1.39 9.56 0.32
CA ASN A 413 1.83 9.89 -1.04
C ASN A 413 2.84 11.04 -0.99
N ASN A 414 4.02 10.83 -1.59
CA ASN A 414 5.10 11.83 -1.70
C ASN A 414 5.46 12.52 -0.36
N ALA A 415 5.40 11.79 0.76
CA ALA A 415 5.79 12.26 2.07
C ALA A 415 6.70 11.23 2.75
N TRP A 416 7.86 11.67 3.23
CA TRP A 416 8.90 10.82 3.81
C TRP A 416 9.37 11.38 5.15
N GLY A 417 9.46 10.55 6.17
CA GLY A 417 10.12 10.83 7.44
C GLY A 417 11.50 10.16 7.49
N PHE A 418 12.43 10.73 8.23
CA PHE A 418 13.83 10.28 8.28
C PHE A 418 14.34 10.22 9.72
N GLU A 419 15.26 9.29 9.97
CA GLU A 419 16.06 9.14 11.20
C GLU A 419 17.55 9.36 10.90
N ASP A 420 18.25 10.09 11.76
CA ASP A 420 19.63 10.50 11.55
C ASP A 420 20.66 9.73 12.40
N LEU A 421 20.21 8.99 13.41
CA LEU A 421 21.07 8.23 14.32
C LEU A 421 21.18 6.75 13.94
N ALA A 422 22.38 6.20 14.12
CA ALA A 422 22.65 4.78 13.85
C ALA A 422 21.78 3.84 14.70
N GLY A 423 21.39 2.71 14.11
CA GLY A 423 20.54 1.74 14.78
C GLY A 423 19.06 2.15 14.88
N GLY A 424 18.66 3.22 14.18
CA GLY A 424 17.29 3.74 14.17
C GLY A 424 16.99 4.75 15.27
N GLY A 425 18.02 5.31 15.90
CA GLY A 425 17.88 6.49 16.76
C GLY A 425 16.92 6.39 17.93
N ASP A 426 16.25 7.49 18.20
CA ASP A 426 15.07 7.56 19.07
C ASP A 426 13.80 7.13 18.33
N GLY A 427 13.83 7.05 17.00
CA GLY A 427 12.88 6.27 16.20
C GLY A 427 11.52 6.94 16.03
N ASP A 428 11.46 8.28 16.08
CA ASP A 428 10.26 9.08 15.88
C ASP A 428 10.10 9.64 14.45
N PHE A 429 11.14 9.51 13.63
CA PHE A 429 11.27 9.83 12.20
C PHE A 429 10.91 11.28 11.86
N ASN A 430 11.10 12.19 12.82
CA ASN A 430 10.87 13.62 12.66
C ASN A 430 12.16 14.42 12.37
N ASP A 431 13.33 13.76 12.40
CA ASP A 431 14.63 14.41 12.20
C ASP A 431 14.69 15.21 10.91
N VAL A 432 14.05 14.69 9.85
CA VAL A 432 13.64 15.44 8.67
C VAL A 432 12.32 14.86 8.18
N ILE A 433 11.41 15.72 7.73
CA ILE A 433 10.23 15.31 6.97
C ILE A 433 10.20 16.07 5.66
N VAL A 434 10.13 15.35 4.54
CA VAL A 434 10.00 15.94 3.20
C VAL A 434 8.62 15.62 2.63
N LYS A 435 7.91 16.63 2.16
CA LYS A 435 6.64 16.47 1.42
C LYS A 435 6.74 17.18 0.08
N MET A 436 6.31 16.52 -0.99
CA MET A 436 6.32 17.08 -2.35
C MET A 436 4.95 17.02 -3.02
N ASN A 437 4.62 18.10 -3.73
CA ASN A 437 3.55 18.15 -4.70
C ASN A 437 4.16 18.26 -6.10
N LEU A 438 3.81 17.33 -6.98
CA LEU A 438 4.39 17.20 -8.30
C LEU A 438 3.34 17.46 -9.37
N SER A 439 3.70 18.29 -10.34
CA SER A 439 2.83 18.59 -11.48
C SER A 439 3.66 18.69 -12.76
N ILE A 440 3.11 18.20 -13.87
CA ILE A 440 3.76 18.34 -15.18
C ILE A 440 3.69 19.82 -15.58
N VAL A 441 4.84 20.41 -15.94
CA VAL A 441 4.91 21.75 -16.49
C VAL A 441 4.25 21.72 -17.86
N LYS A 442 3.19 22.52 -18.02
CA LYS A 442 2.43 22.62 -19.27
C LYS A 442 3.15 23.41 -20.34
#